data_AF-A0A8A4TQ57-F1
#
_entry.id   AF-A0A8A4TQ57-F1
#
_cell.length_a   1.000
_cell.length_b   1.000
_cell.length_c   1.000
_cell.angle_alpha   90.00
_cell.angle_beta   90.00
_cell.angle_gamma   90.00
#
_symmetry.space_group_name_H-M   'P 1'
#
loop_
_entity.id
_entity.type
_entity.pdbx_description
1 polymer ?
#
loop_
_entity_poly.entity_id
_entity_poly.type
_entity_poly.pdbx_seq_one_letter_code
_entity_poly.pdbx_strand_id
1 'polypeptide(L)'
;MFRVLYPFVIPALLLCGIALRAGEELFAVEDPRGDDFGAGAILYPSNADFDEGDLDLVKFSAKRDRRGTWFEVTFANPVRPVGNRTSRNSPEPLTNFLRHGFFNLNVDIYIDTDGKSQSGSVVTLPGRRIQVHPDTAWDKAVILTPRPPEARALLEDFMTRVRRGEARQTRGRLDAAASKAIRKEVKSVIERSFFFSDRIRVRGNKISFLVPKDFLGGAARSDWSYLVLVTASDPEQRLDWRFLGYEGVSQGLMMVPLTTGRSPEQFGLEFDADPAQPPIIDVLYPDIAFQKQVLTRFDAVRGLPATLPALPVADWSPDLTRSYAEALAAREAEPARVSVPPKRPDFGNRPDDPSVSDSARHMPEPGPQKGEPVKAETPKEPETAETTDATRNVAASKPEGKGETKKPGFGERPADPSVSDSARHMPTVDGKTPKPSGKQPEKPTASSDVDRLLSNKPTVLNKKTRTISDRLRELEKLKAEGLITAEEYTRLRQKILDQL
;
A
#
# COMPACT_ATOMS: atom_id res chain seq x y z
N MET A 1 -26.55 -88.48 7.44
CA MET A 1 -26.49 -87.44 6.39
C MET A 1 -26.64 -86.07 7.07
N PHE A 2 -25.55 -85.53 7.64
CA PHE A 2 -25.54 -84.21 8.28
C PHE A 2 -24.28 -83.48 7.82
N ARG A 3 -24.44 -82.41 7.04
CA ARG A 3 -23.38 -81.47 6.63
C ARG A 3 -23.48 -80.24 7.54
N VAL A 4 -22.41 -80.00 8.29
CA VAL A 4 -22.24 -78.88 9.22
C VAL A 4 -21.91 -77.61 8.41
N LEU A 5 -22.68 -76.54 8.64
CA LEU A 5 -22.41 -75.19 8.16
C LEU A 5 -21.23 -74.58 8.91
N TYR A 6 -20.27 -74.01 8.19
CA TYR A 6 -19.32 -73.02 8.70
C TYR A 6 -19.95 -71.62 8.60
N PRO A 7 -20.03 -70.82 9.68
CA PRO A 7 -20.32 -69.41 9.56
C PRO A 7 -19.03 -68.65 9.21
N PHE A 8 -19.09 -67.88 8.12
CA PHE A 8 -18.16 -66.81 7.80
C PHE A 8 -18.19 -65.78 8.93
N VAL A 9 -17.09 -65.64 9.66
CA VAL A 9 -16.84 -64.50 10.54
C VAL A 9 -16.29 -63.36 9.67
N ILE A 10 -17.12 -62.39 9.36
CA ILE A 10 -16.69 -61.11 8.78
C ILE A 10 -16.09 -60.28 9.92
N PRO A 11 -14.82 -59.86 9.89
CA PRO A 11 -14.32 -58.90 10.85
C PRO A 11 -14.89 -57.53 10.48
N ALA A 12 -15.76 -57.00 11.35
CA ALA A 12 -16.21 -55.61 11.30
C ALA A 12 -14.99 -54.70 11.49
N LEU A 13 -14.49 -54.15 10.38
CA LEU A 13 -13.42 -53.18 10.36
C LEU A 13 -13.95 -51.88 10.97
N LEU A 14 -13.58 -51.64 12.22
CA LEU A 14 -13.92 -50.44 12.98
C LEU A 14 -13.22 -49.23 12.32
N LEU A 15 -13.90 -48.57 11.38
CA LEU A 15 -13.54 -47.24 10.90
C LEU A 15 -13.72 -46.25 12.06
N CYS A 16 -12.74 -46.21 12.96
CA CYS A 16 -12.63 -45.14 13.94
C CYS A 16 -12.32 -43.87 13.15
N GLY A 17 -13.33 -43.02 12.98
CA GLY A 17 -13.24 -41.78 12.25
C GLY A 17 -12.06 -40.96 12.75
N ILE A 18 -11.11 -40.68 11.86
CA ILE A 18 -10.18 -39.58 12.06
C ILE A 18 -11.03 -38.31 11.98
N ALA A 19 -11.59 -37.90 13.11
CA ALA A 19 -12.08 -36.55 13.27
C ALA A 19 -10.87 -35.65 13.02
N LEU A 20 -10.78 -35.05 11.83
CA LEU A 20 -9.92 -33.90 11.61
C LEU A 20 -10.34 -32.90 12.67
N ARG A 21 -9.50 -32.74 13.70
CA ARG A 21 -9.69 -31.72 14.72
C ARG A 21 -9.58 -30.39 14.00
N ALA A 22 -10.71 -29.81 13.62
CA ALA A 22 -10.78 -28.41 13.23
C ALA A 22 -10.14 -27.61 14.37
N GLY A 23 -9.21 -26.70 14.03
CA GLY A 23 -8.53 -25.89 15.03
C GLY A 23 -9.55 -25.15 15.91
N GLU A 24 -9.25 -25.02 17.21
CA GLU A 24 -10.06 -24.28 18.18
C GLU A 24 -10.28 -22.85 17.67
N GLU A 25 -11.54 -22.42 17.58
CA GLU A 25 -11.87 -21.04 17.20
C GLU A 25 -11.46 -20.09 18.34
N LEU A 26 -10.65 -19.08 18.00
CA LEU A 26 -10.14 -18.08 18.94
C LEU A 26 -11.12 -16.93 19.08
N PHE A 27 -11.70 -16.50 17.96
CA PHE A 27 -12.79 -15.53 17.89
C PHE A 27 -13.43 -15.56 16.50
N ALA A 28 -14.63 -15.01 16.41
CA ALA A 28 -15.33 -14.74 15.16
C ALA A 28 -16.23 -13.51 15.35
N VAL A 29 -16.19 -12.59 14.39
CA VAL A 29 -16.99 -11.36 14.37
C VAL A 29 -17.65 -11.19 13.01
N GLU A 30 -18.83 -10.59 13.00
CA GLU A 30 -19.65 -10.38 11.81
C GLU A 30 -19.56 -8.92 11.35
N ASP A 31 -19.65 -8.75 10.05
CA ASP A 31 -19.68 -7.47 9.36
C ASP A 31 -21.06 -7.33 8.70
N PRO A 32 -21.70 -6.16 8.74
CA PRO A 32 -23.00 -5.96 8.10
C PRO A 32 -22.90 -6.12 6.58
N ARG A 33 -23.72 -6.99 6.01
CA ARG A 33 -23.77 -7.16 4.56
C ARG A 33 -24.18 -5.88 3.83
N GLY A 34 -23.55 -5.59 2.70
CA GLY A 34 -23.92 -4.55 1.75
C GLY A 34 -23.33 -3.18 2.06
N ASP A 35 -22.18 -3.12 2.71
CA ASP A 35 -21.41 -1.91 3.00
C ASP A 35 -20.15 -1.74 2.15
N ASP A 36 -19.99 -2.50 1.07
CA ASP A 36 -18.90 -2.45 0.08
C ASP A 36 -18.88 -1.18 -0.82
N PHE A 37 -19.27 -0.04 -0.25
CA PHE A 37 -19.34 1.27 -0.88
C PHE A 37 -18.37 2.30 -0.28
N GLY A 38 -17.45 1.86 0.59
CA GLY A 38 -16.42 2.69 1.22
C GLY A 38 -16.99 3.91 1.94
N ALA A 39 -16.57 5.11 1.52
CA ALA A 39 -17.08 6.37 2.09
C ALA A 39 -18.53 6.72 1.66
N GLY A 40 -19.20 5.86 0.89
CA GLY A 40 -20.60 6.00 0.50
C GLY A 40 -20.85 6.36 -0.96
N ALA A 41 -19.81 6.39 -1.80
CA ALA A 41 -19.91 6.87 -3.19
C ALA A 41 -19.15 6.01 -4.20
N ILE A 42 -18.68 4.84 -3.79
CA ILE A 42 -17.92 3.94 -4.66
C ILE A 42 -18.88 3.17 -5.58
N LEU A 43 -18.52 3.12 -6.86
CA LEU A 43 -19.25 2.40 -7.90
C LEU A 43 -18.44 1.22 -8.41
N TYR A 44 -19.06 0.04 -8.46
CA TYR A 44 -18.40 -1.14 -9.03
C TYR A 44 -18.09 -0.97 -10.52
N PRO A 45 -16.95 -1.54 -10.99
CA PRO A 45 -16.63 -1.57 -12.42
C PRO A 45 -17.71 -2.29 -13.22
N SER A 46 -17.85 -1.96 -14.51
CA SER A 46 -18.84 -2.63 -15.36
C SER A 46 -18.30 -3.86 -16.11
N ASN A 47 -17.06 -4.30 -15.87
CA ASN A 47 -16.53 -5.53 -16.45
C ASN A 47 -16.95 -6.77 -15.66
N ALA A 48 -16.70 -7.96 -16.23
CA ALA A 48 -17.02 -9.24 -15.61
C ALA A 48 -16.05 -9.66 -14.47
N ASP A 49 -15.06 -8.82 -14.14
CA ASP A 49 -14.08 -9.12 -13.08
C ASP A 49 -14.61 -8.77 -11.69
N PHE A 50 -15.72 -8.05 -11.62
CA PHE A 50 -16.40 -7.68 -10.38
C PHE A 50 -17.92 -7.76 -10.57
N ASP A 51 -18.60 -8.37 -9.61
CA ASP A 51 -20.04 -8.17 -9.38
C ASP A 51 -20.20 -7.43 -8.04
N GLU A 52 -21.29 -6.66 -7.90
CA GLU A 52 -21.64 -6.01 -6.63
C GLU A 52 -21.71 -7.06 -5.50
N GLY A 53 -21.13 -6.78 -4.33
CA GLY A 53 -21.00 -7.73 -3.22
C GLY A 53 -19.75 -8.61 -3.26
N ASP A 54 -18.89 -8.51 -4.28
CA ASP A 54 -17.66 -9.33 -4.36
C ASP A 54 -16.60 -8.95 -3.31
N LEU A 55 -16.63 -7.73 -2.80
CA LEU A 55 -15.69 -7.23 -1.80
C LEU A 55 -16.39 -6.85 -0.49
N ASP A 56 -17.66 -7.19 -0.35
CA ASP A 56 -18.47 -7.11 0.88
C ASP A 56 -18.02 -8.23 1.83
N LEU A 57 -17.20 -7.86 2.81
CA LEU A 57 -16.80 -8.69 3.92
C LEU A 57 -18.03 -8.89 4.81
N VAL A 58 -18.24 -10.11 5.29
CA VAL A 58 -19.38 -10.43 6.18
C VAL A 58 -18.95 -11.12 7.47
N LYS A 59 -17.71 -11.62 7.51
CA LYS A 59 -17.17 -12.29 8.69
C LYS A 59 -15.65 -12.31 8.70
N PHE A 60 -15.09 -12.03 9.87
CA PHE A 60 -13.68 -12.25 10.18
C PHE A 60 -13.55 -13.20 11.37
N SER A 61 -12.62 -14.16 11.28
CA SER A 61 -12.40 -15.14 12.35
C SER A 61 -10.96 -15.59 12.44
N ALA A 62 -10.58 -16.10 13.61
CA ALA A 62 -9.27 -16.66 13.87
C ALA A 62 -9.40 -18.05 14.47
N LYS A 63 -8.59 -19.00 13.99
CA LYS A 63 -8.52 -20.38 14.50
C LYS A 63 -7.10 -20.73 14.88
N ARG A 64 -6.94 -21.42 16.00
CA ARG A 64 -5.65 -21.88 16.51
C ARG A 64 -5.11 -23.04 15.68
N ASP A 65 -3.84 -22.96 15.33
CA ASP A 65 -3.06 -24.04 14.72
C ASP A 65 -1.73 -24.21 15.45
N ARG A 66 -1.11 -25.38 15.34
CA ARG A 66 0.20 -25.63 15.95
C ARG A 66 1.29 -24.72 15.42
N ARG A 67 1.18 -24.28 14.16
CA ARG A 67 2.16 -23.44 13.47
C ARG A 67 1.86 -21.94 13.62
N GLY A 68 0.69 -21.56 14.12
CA GLY A 68 0.26 -20.16 14.19
C GLY A 68 -1.26 -20.00 14.25
N THR A 69 -1.76 -18.93 13.63
CA THR A 69 -3.20 -18.64 13.56
C THR A 69 -3.65 -18.71 12.11
N TRP A 70 -4.75 -19.44 11.86
CA TRP A 70 -5.51 -19.29 10.61
C TRP A 70 -6.48 -18.13 10.78
N PHE A 71 -6.25 -17.04 10.06
CA PHE A 71 -7.30 -16.05 9.85
C PHE A 71 -8.20 -16.54 8.71
N GLU A 72 -9.49 -16.24 8.79
CA GLU A 72 -10.49 -16.54 7.76
C GLU A 72 -11.38 -15.32 7.58
N VAL A 73 -11.41 -14.81 6.35
CA VAL A 73 -12.38 -13.80 5.90
C VAL A 73 -13.44 -14.49 5.05
N THR A 74 -14.69 -14.07 5.24
CA THR A 74 -15.84 -14.54 4.46
C THR A 74 -16.47 -13.34 3.77
N PHE A 75 -16.72 -13.45 2.47
CA PHE A 75 -17.37 -12.42 1.67
C PHE A 75 -18.85 -12.77 1.41
N ALA A 76 -19.65 -11.78 1.04
CA ALA A 76 -21.06 -11.95 0.68
C ALA A 76 -21.23 -12.84 -0.56
N ASN A 77 -20.35 -12.70 -1.54
CA ASN A 77 -20.31 -13.50 -2.77
C ASN A 77 -19.15 -14.51 -2.77
N PRO A 78 -19.23 -15.58 -3.59
CA PRO A 78 -18.10 -16.46 -3.83
C PRO A 78 -16.87 -15.73 -4.35
N VAL A 79 -15.69 -16.08 -3.83
CA VAL A 79 -14.43 -15.50 -4.27
C VAL A 79 -14.22 -15.84 -5.75
N ARG A 80 -13.98 -14.82 -6.58
CA ARG A 80 -13.81 -15.03 -8.01
C ARG A 80 -12.55 -15.87 -8.29
N PRO A 81 -12.67 -16.96 -9.06
CA PRO A 81 -11.51 -17.71 -9.50
C PRO A 81 -10.75 -16.90 -10.55
N VAL A 82 -9.44 -17.13 -10.64
CA VAL A 82 -8.58 -16.54 -11.69
C VAL A 82 -9.08 -16.93 -13.10
N GLY A 83 -9.55 -18.17 -13.27
CA GLY A 83 -10.10 -18.66 -14.54
C GLY A 83 -9.08 -18.65 -15.69
N ASN A 84 -9.58 -18.65 -16.93
CA ASN A 84 -8.77 -18.65 -18.16
C ASN A 84 -8.42 -17.23 -18.64
N ARG A 85 -8.26 -16.28 -17.71
CA ARG A 85 -7.94 -14.89 -18.05
C ARG A 85 -6.51 -14.79 -18.58
N THR A 86 -6.31 -13.97 -19.59
CA THR A 86 -4.97 -13.62 -20.10
C THR A 86 -4.47 -12.37 -19.39
N SER A 87 -3.16 -12.33 -19.16
CA SER A 87 -2.47 -11.15 -18.65
C SER A 87 -2.72 -9.92 -19.55
N ARG A 88 -2.87 -8.75 -18.93
CA ARG A 88 -2.88 -7.48 -19.66
C ARG A 88 -1.48 -7.09 -20.15
N ASN A 89 -0.46 -7.50 -19.40
CA ASN A 89 0.93 -7.12 -19.64
C ASN A 89 1.71 -8.14 -20.50
N SER A 90 1.10 -9.27 -20.87
CA SER A 90 1.75 -10.35 -21.60
C SER A 90 0.73 -11.28 -22.26
N PRO A 91 1.11 -12.10 -23.26
CA PRO A 91 0.21 -13.10 -23.83
C PRO A 91 -0.04 -14.32 -22.93
N GLU A 92 0.59 -14.38 -21.75
CA GLU A 92 0.52 -15.51 -20.82
C GLU A 92 -0.81 -15.54 -20.03
N PRO A 93 -1.39 -16.72 -19.72
CA PRO A 93 -2.49 -16.84 -18.77
C PRO A 93 -2.17 -16.28 -17.37
N LEU A 94 -3.12 -15.62 -16.72
CA LEU A 94 -2.98 -15.13 -15.34
C LEU A 94 -2.62 -16.23 -14.34
N THR A 95 -3.11 -17.46 -14.57
CA THR A 95 -2.82 -18.63 -13.75
C THR A 95 -1.33 -18.98 -13.67
N ASN A 96 -0.52 -18.48 -14.60
CA ASN A 96 0.93 -18.73 -14.60
C ASN A 96 1.64 -18.01 -13.43
N PHE A 97 1.05 -16.92 -12.92
CA PHE A 97 1.62 -16.14 -11.82
C PHE A 97 0.65 -15.86 -10.66
N LEU A 98 -0.66 -16.07 -10.82
CA LEU A 98 -1.65 -15.99 -9.74
C LEU A 98 -1.95 -17.38 -9.19
N ARG A 99 -1.16 -17.80 -8.19
CA ARG A 99 -1.16 -19.19 -7.68
C ARG A 99 -2.12 -19.44 -6.52
N HIS A 100 -2.77 -18.41 -5.99
CA HIS A 100 -3.55 -18.49 -4.74
C HIS A 100 -5.07 -18.60 -4.93
N GLY A 101 -5.56 -18.67 -6.17
CA GLY A 101 -6.97 -18.98 -6.48
C GLY A 101 -7.93 -17.78 -6.44
N PHE A 102 -7.42 -16.56 -6.25
CA PHE A 102 -8.16 -15.30 -6.33
C PHE A 102 -7.27 -14.24 -6.99
N PHE A 103 -7.86 -13.13 -7.47
CA PHE A 103 -7.09 -12.10 -8.19
C PHE A 103 -7.55 -10.65 -7.97
N ASN A 104 -8.79 -10.43 -7.51
CA ASN A 104 -9.46 -9.14 -7.61
C ASN A 104 -9.57 -8.37 -6.29
N LEU A 105 -9.08 -8.92 -5.18
CA LEU A 105 -9.14 -8.31 -3.84
C LEU A 105 -7.81 -8.39 -3.10
N ASN A 106 -7.58 -7.45 -2.19
CA ASN A 106 -6.61 -7.56 -1.10
C ASN A 106 -7.35 -7.42 0.23
N VAL A 107 -6.81 -8.06 1.28
CA VAL A 107 -7.19 -7.80 2.67
C VAL A 107 -5.97 -7.38 3.45
N ASP A 108 -6.07 -6.23 4.12
CA ASP A 108 -5.05 -5.75 5.06
C ASP A 108 -5.60 -5.91 6.47
N ILE A 109 -4.82 -6.51 7.38
CA ILE A 109 -5.17 -6.61 8.81
C ILE A 109 -4.09 -5.90 9.60
N TYR A 110 -4.41 -4.73 10.16
CA TYR A 110 -3.57 -4.02 11.11
C TYR A 110 -3.98 -4.42 12.53
N ILE A 111 -3.01 -4.83 13.34
CA ILE A 111 -3.22 -5.44 14.64
C ILE A 111 -2.43 -4.65 15.69
N ASP A 112 -3.13 -4.07 16.64
CA ASP A 112 -2.58 -3.61 17.90
C ASP A 112 -2.56 -4.78 18.88
N THR A 113 -1.35 -5.21 19.26
CA THR A 113 -1.14 -6.40 20.09
C THR A 113 -0.89 -6.06 21.55
N ASP A 114 -0.62 -4.79 21.87
CA ASP A 114 -0.24 -4.35 23.21
C ASP A 114 -1.28 -3.43 23.88
N GLY A 115 -2.25 -2.92 23.12
CA GLY A 115 -3.39 -2.13 23.59
C GLY A 115 -3.00 -0.77 24.15
N LYS A 116 -1.79 -0.28 23.85
CA LYS A 116 -1.28 0.98 24.41
C LYS A 116 -1.53 2.13 23.45
N SER A 117 -2.16 3.18 23.95
CA SER A 117 -2.29 4.42 23.18
C SER A 117 -0.91 4.96 22.78
N GLN A 118 -0.79 5.33 21.51
CA GLN A 118 0.41 5.87 20.86
C GLN A 118 1.60 4.91 20.85
N SER A 119 1.38 3.60 21.06
CA SER A 119 2.33 2.55 20.70
C SER A 119 2.15 2.17 19.22
N GLY A 120 3.19 1.63 18.58
CA GLY A 120 3.06 1.14 17.21
C GLY A 120 3.02 2.23 16.12
N SER A 121 2.49 1.84 14.96
CA SER A 121 2.44 2.65 13.74
C SER A 121 1.02 3.11 13.44
N VAL A 122 0.89 4.35 12.94
CA VAL A 122 -0.38 4.89 12.41
C VAL A 122 -0.45 4.82 10.89
N VAL A 123 0.68 4.54 10.24
CA VAL A 123 0.80 4.56 8.77
C VAL A 123 0.35 3.22 8.19
N THR A 124 -0.54 3.24 7.21
CA THR A 124 -0.98 2.04 6.48
C THR A 124 -0.14 1.77 5.24
N LEU A 125 -0.39 0.66 4.54
CA LEU A 125 0.25 0.40 3.26
C LEU A 125 0.06 1.56 2.27
N PRO A 126 1.05 1.80 1.39
CA PRO A 126 0.97 2.87 0.40
C PRO A 126 -0.33 2.82 -0.41
N GLY A 127 -0.95 4.00 -0.52
CA GLY A 127 -2.13 4.28 -1.33
C GLY A 127 -3.47 3.99 -0.69
N ARG A 128 -3.53 3.40 0.52
CA ARG A 128 -4.79 3.23 1.28
C ARG A 128 -5.45 4.57 1.63
N ARG A 129 -4.66 5.65 1.69
CA ARG A 129 -5.08 7.02 2.05
C ARG A 129 -5.85 7.10 3.37
N ILE A 130 -5.55 6.18 4.28
CA ILE A 130 -6.04 6.20 5.66
C ILE A 130 -4.87 6.09 6.63
N GLN A 131 -5.10 6.50 7.87
CA GLN A 131 -4.23 6.24 9.00
C GLN A 131 -5.00 5.50 10.09
N VAL A 132 -4.29 4.71 10.87
CA VAL A 132 -4.84 4.10 12.07
C VAL A 132 -4.81 5.12 13.20
N HIS A 133 -5.89 5.18 13.98
CA HIS A 133 -5.99 6.11 15.09
C HIS A 133 -4.86 5.87 16.11
N PRO A 134 -4.19 6.92 16.62
CA PRO A 134 -3.03 6.75 17.52
C PRO A 134 -3.32 5.94 18.79
N ASP A 135 -4.54 5.98 19.32
CA ASP A 135 -4.89 5.21 20.52
C ASP A 135 -4.95 3.69 20.30
N THR A 136 -5.00 3.25 19.05
CA THR A 136 -5.10 1.85 18.64
C THR A 136 -4.10 1.59 17.51
N ALA A 137 -2.94 2.23 17.58
CA ALA A 137 -1.92 2.15 16.55
C ALA A 137 -1.31 0.73 16.53
N TRP A 138 -0.90 0.29 15.35
CA TRP A 138 -0.71 -1.13 15.08
C TRP A 138 0.76 -1.57 15.24
N ASP A 139 0.96 -2.79 15.74
CA ASP A 139 2.28 -3.44 15.87
C ASP A 139 2.58 -4.35 14.68
N LYS A 140 1.55 -5.05 14.19
CA LYS A 140 1.63 -6.05 13.14
C LYS A 140 0.63 -5.75 12.02
N ALA A 141 1.08 -5.90 10.78
CA ALA A 141 0.25 -5.85 9.59
C ALA A 141 0.32 -7.21 8.88
N VAL A 142 -0.82 -7.84 8.67
CA VAL A 142 -0.96 -9.08 7.89
C VAL A 142 -1.64 -8.76 6.58
N ILE A 143 -0.99 -9.10 5.47
CA ILE A 143 -1.41 -8.73 4.12
C ILE A 143 -1.76 -9.99 3.33
N LEU A 144 -3.01 -10.08 2.91
CA LEU A 144 -3.51 -11.05 1.95
C LEU A 144 -3.63 -10.37 0.59
N THR A 145 -2.89 -10.87 -0.39
CA THR A 145 -2.87 -10.31 -1.75
C THR A 145 -2.59 -11.43 -2.76
N PRO A 146 -3.02 -11.33 -4.02
CA PRO A 146 -2.84 -12.40 -5.00
C PRO A 146 -1.38 -12.73 -5.33
N ARG A 147 -0.44 -11.81 -5.06
CA ARG A 147 1.00 -11.97 -5.30
C ARG A 147 1.83 -11.50 -4.09
N PRO A 148 1.88 -12.30 -3.02
CA PRO A 148 2.51 -11.90 -1.75
C PRO A 148 4.00 -11.53 -1.88
N PRO A 149 4.86 -12.30 -2.59
CA PRO A 149 6.28 -11.95 -2.76
C PRO A 149 6.48 -10.62 -3.50
N GLU A 150 5.68 -10.35 -4.53
CA GLU A 150 5.77 -9.14 -5.33
C GLU A 150 5.28 -7.92 -4.56
N ALA A 151 4.16 -8.04 -3.84
CA ALA A 151 3.68 -6.98 -2.96
C ALA A 151 4.74 -6.61 -1.90
N ARG A 152 5.40 -7.61 -1.31
CA ARG A 152 6.51 -7.40 -0.39
C ARG A 152 7.67 -6.65 -1.04
N ALA A 153 8.09 -7.09 -2.23
CA ALA A 153 9.20 -6.45 -2.95
C ALA A 153 8.89 -4.98 -3.32
N LEU A 154 7.65 -4.71 -3.74
CA LEU A 154 7.19 -3.35 -4.02
C LEU A 154 7.21 -2.46 -2.77
N LEU A 155 6.80 -3.00 -1.62
CA LEU A 155 6.88 -2.27 -0.35
C LEU A 155 8.33 -2.01 0.07
N GLU A 156 9.21 -3.01 -0.04
CA GLU A 156 10.64 -2.88 0.24
C GLU A 156 11.28 -1.77 -0.61
N ASP A 157 10.96 -1.72 -1.90
CA ASP A 157 11.45 -0.69 -2.81
C ASP A 157 10.86 0.69 -2.49
N PHE A 158 9.55 0.81 -2.28
CA PHE A 158 8.90 2.05 -1.88
C PHE A 158 9.53 2.65 -0.61
N MET A 159 9.61 1.87 0.46
CA MET A 159 10.18 2.34 1.73
C MET A 159 11.67 2.68 1.60
N THR A 160 12.42 1.93 0.79
CA THR A 160 13.82 2.26 0.49
C THR A 160 13.94 3.60 -0.23
N ARG A 161 13.07 3.88 -1.20
CA ARG A 161 13.06 5.17 -1.92
C ARG A 161 12.74 6.32 -0.99
N VAL A 162 11.70 6.19 -0.16
CA VAL A 162 11.31 7.20 0.84
C VAL A 162 12.47 7.50 1.79
N ARG A 163 13.04 6.47 2.45
CA ARG A 163 14.16 6.65 3.40
C ARG A 163 15.42 7.23 2.74
N ARG A 164 15.68 6.88 1.47
CA ARG A 164 16.78 7.50 0.71
C ARG A 164 16.49 8.96 0.40
N GLY A 165 15.25 9.32 0.08
CA GLY A 165 14.81 10.70 -0.12
C GLY A 165 15.08 11.55 1.13
N GLU A 166 14.59 11.10 2.27
CA GLU A 166 14.80 11.75 3.59
C GLU A 166 16.29 11.86 3.95
N ALA A 167 17.05 10.78 3.77
CA ALA A 167 18.48 10.78 4.05
C ALA A 167 19.25 11.73 3.11
N ARG A 168 18.80 11.91 1.87
CA ARG A 168 19.40 12.88 0.94
C ARG A 168 19.10 14.32 1.31
N GLN A 169 17.89 14.60 1.78
CA GLN A 169 17.51 15.93 2.24
C GLN A 169 18.30 16.34 3.48
N THR A 170 18.59 15.39 4.37
CA THR A 170 19.31 15.65 5.63
C THR A 170 20.83 15.62 5.50
N ARG A 171 21.40 14.71 4.69
CA ARG A 171 22.85 14.46 4.61
C ARG A 171 23.46 14.75 3.25
N GLY A 172 22.67 15.14 2.25
CA GLY A 172 23.13 15.33 0.88
C GLY A 172 23.33 14.01 0.12
N ARG A 173 24.38 13.91 -0.70
CA ARG A 173 24.59 12.73 -1.55
C ARG A 173 24.85 11.47 -0.71
N LEU A 174 24.09 10.41 -0.99
CA LEU A 174 24.31 9.10 -0.36
C LEU A 174 25.37 8.30 -1.12
N ASP A 175 26.29 7.69 -0.38
CA ASP A 175 27.21 6.69 -0.90
C ASP A 175 26.58 5.28 -0.94
N ALA A 176 27.36 4.30 -1.41
CA ALA A 176 26.91 2.92 -1.51
C ALA A 176 26.68 2.26 -0.14
N ALA A 177 27.49 2.61 0.87
CA ALA A 177 27.41 2.04 2.21
C ALA A 177 26.13 2.50 2.93
N ALA A 178 25.84 3.80 2.93
CA ALA A 178 24.61 4.36 3.46
C ALA A 178 23.38 3.79 2.73
N SER A 179 23.44 3.68 1.41
CA SER A 179 22.38 3.09 0.59
C SER A 179 22.13 1.60 0.88
N LYS A 180 23.14 0.86 1.35
CA LYS A 180 23.03 -0.54 1.80
C LYS A 180 22.49 -0.62 3.21
N ALA A 181 22.91 0.27 4.11
CA ALA A 181 22.40 0.36 5.48
C ALA A 181 20.89 0.65 5.49
N ILE A 182 20.42 1.63 4.70
CA ILE A 182 18.98 1.94 4.56
C ILE A 182 18.20 0.71 4.09
N ARG A 183 18.68 -0.01 3.08
CA ARG A 183 18.01 -1.24 2.60
C ARG A 183 17.93 -2.31 3.69
N LYS A 184 18.98 -2.49 4.48
CA LYS A 184 19.00 -3.45 5.60
C LYS A 184 18.00 -3.06 6.68
N GLU A 185 17.93 -1.77 7.02
CA GLU A 185 16.96 -1.25 7.99
C GLU A 185 15.52 -1.46 7.50
N VAL A 186 15.22 -1.08 6.26
CA VAL A 186 13.89 -1.27 5.65
C VAL A 186 13.48 -2.75 5.67
N LYS A 187 14.37 -3.66 5.24
CA LYS A 187 14.09 -5.10 5.29
C LYS A 187 13.78 -5.56 6.73
N SER A 188 14.53 -5.08 7.70
CA SER A 188 14.32 -5.42 9.12
C SER A 188 12.99 -4.87 9.66
N VAL A 189 12.57 -3.67 9.26
CA VAL A 189 11.24 -3.13 9.59
C VAL A 189 10.15 -4.01 8.99
N ILE A 190 10.27 -4.36 7.70
CA ILE A 190 9.28 -5.18 7.01
C ILE A 190 9.17 -6.58 7.63
N GLU A 191 10.28 -7.23 7.96
CA GLU A 191 10.27 -8.55 8.63
C GLU A 191 9.61 -8.53 10.01
N ARG A 192 9.75 -7.43 10.77
CA ARG A 192 9.18 -7.33 12.12
C ARG A 192 7.70 -6.97 12.11
N SER A 193 7.27 -6.15 11.16
CA SER A 193 5.98 -5.47 11.19
C SER A 193 5.01 -5.97 10.13
N PHE A 194 5.47 -6.55 9.02
CA PHE A 194 4.61 -6.98 7.92
C PHE A 194 4.75 -8.47 7.64
N PHE A 195 3.61 -9.15 7.51
CA PHE A 195 3.54 -10.53 7.07
C PHE A 195 2.65 -10.66 5.84
N PHE A 196 3.24 -11.06 4.72
CA PHE A 196 2.54 -11.34 3.47
C PHE A 196 2.25 -12.83 3.41
N SER A 197 0.97 -13.23 3.50
CA SER A 197 0.65 -14.66 3.62
C SER A 197 0.83 -15.40 2.31
N ASP A 198 1.54 -16.53 2.34
CA ASP A 198 1.79 -17.42 1.22
C ASP A 198 1.01 -18.75 1.33
N ARG A 199 0.47 -19.06 2.51
CA ARG A 199 -0.32 -20.25 2.81
C ARG A 199 -1.79 -19.91 2.84
N ILE A 200 -2.38 -19.85 1.66
CA ILE A 200 -3.75 -19.41 1.42
C ILE A 200 -4.63 -20.57 0.96
N ARG A 201 -5.89 -20.58 1.37
CA ARG A 201 -6.94 -21.52 0.95
C ARG A 201 -8.20 -20.75 0.58
N VAL A 202 -8.69 -20.93 -0.64
CA VAL A 202 -9.96 -20.36 -1.10
C VAL A 202 -11.01 -21.46 -1.18
N ARG A 203 -12.20 -21.24 -0.60
CA ARG A 203 -13.33 -22.18 -0.64
C ARG A 203 -14.65 -21.41 -0.69
N GLY A 204 -15.30 -21.40 -1.86
CA GLY A 204 -16.54 -20.64 -2.05
C GLY A 204 -16.31 -19.17 -1.78
N ASN A 205 -17.01 -18.61 -0.79
CA ASN A 205 -16.87 -17.21 -0.36
C ASN A 205 -15.84 -16.99 0.76
N LYS A 206 -15.03 -18.01 1.10
CA LYS A 206 -14.07 -17.94 2.21
C LYS A 206 -12.63 -17.95 1.73
N ILE A 207 -11.80 -17.11 2.34
CA ILE A 207 -10.35 -17.17 2.21
C ILE A 207 -9.74 -17.37 3.60
N SER A 208 -9.06 -18.49 3.81
CA SER A 208 -8.29 -18.76 5.02
C SER A 208 -6.79 -18.67 4.74
N PHE A 209 -6.04 -18.05 5.64
CA PHE A 209 -4.60 -17.90 5.50
C PHE A 209 -3.85 -18.02 6.83
N LEU A 210 -2.70 -18.69 6.80
CA LEU A 210 -1.90 -18.95 8.01
C LEU A 210 -0.94 -17.80 8.29
N VAL A 211 -0.89 -17.35 9.54
CA VAL A 211 0.10 -16.43 10.07
C VAL A 211 0.93 -17.15 11.14
N PRO A 212 2.28 -17.21 11.01
CA PRO A 212 3.13 -17.88 11.97
C PRO A 212 3.03 -17.32 13.39
N LYS A 213 3.07 -18.22 14.39
CA LYS A 213 3.05 -17.82 15.81
C LYS A 213 4.19 -16.85 16.16
N ASP A 214 5.36 -17.01 15.56
CA ASP A 214 6.56 -16.21 15.88
C ASP A 214 6.42 -14.76 15.37
N PHE A 215 5.61 -14.53 14.35
CA PHE A 215 5.33 -13.18 13.86
C PHE A 215 4.40 -12.41 14.80
N LEU A 216 3.34 -13.07 15.28
CA LEU A 216 2.34 -12.50 16.20
C LEU A 216 2.79 -12.50 17.67
N GLY A 217 3.83 -13.27 18.02
CA GLY A 217 4.23 -13.49 19.42
C GLY A 217 3.31 -14.46 20.18
N GLY A 218 2.50 -15.25 19.48
CA GLY A 218 1.52 -16.16 20.07
C GLY A 218 0.37 -16.49 19.11
N ALA A 219 -0.70 -17.07 19.66
CA ALA A 219 -1.97 -17.16 18.95
C ALA A 219 -2.66 -15.78 18.98
N ALA A 220 -3.40 -15.43 17.93
CA ALA A 220 -4.28 -14.26 17.94
C ALA A 220 -5.24 -14.27 19.14
N ARG A 221 -5.59 -13.09 19.64
CA ARG A 221 -6.39 -12.94 20.85
C ARG A 221 -7.58 -12.03 20.59
N SER A 222 -8.69 -12.29 21.28
CA SER A 222 -9.90 -11.50 21.11
C SER A 222 -9.81 -10.09 21.71
N ASP A 223 -8.91 -9.87 22.66
CA ASP A 223 -8.69 -8.58 23.30
C ASP A 223 -7.66 -7.69 22.59
N TRP A 224 -7.07 -8.16 21.49
CA TRP A 224 -6.32 -7.30 20.57
C TRP A 224 -7.25 -6.47 19.71
N SER A 225 -6.79 -5.31 19.26
CA SER A 225 -7.55 -4.47 18.33
C SER A 225 -7.17 -4.76 16.89
N TYR A 226 -8.18 -4.90 16.03
CA TYR A 226 -8.04 -5.22 14.62
C TYR A 226 -8.67 -4.14 13.75
N LEU A 227 -7.95 -3.71 12.72
CA LEU A 227 -8.50 -2.98 11.58
C LEU A 227 -8.33 -3.85 10.35
N VAL A 228 -9.44 -4.32 9.79
CA VAL A 228 -9.45 -5.15 8.57
C VAL A 228 -10.00 -4.32 7.42
N LEU A 229 -9.19 -4.13 6.38
CA LEU A 229 -9.57 -3.37 5.19
C LEU A 229 -9.68 -4.29 3.99
N VAL A 230 -10.68 -4.06 3.14
CA VAL A 230 -10.80 -4.68 1.83
C VAL A 230 -10.56 -3.63 0.75
N THR A 231 -9.68 -3.96 -0.20
CA THR A 231 -9.39 -3.13 -1.37
C THR A 231 -9.43 -3.96 -2.63
N ALA A 232 -9.77 -3.33 -3.75
CA ALA A 232 -9.67 -3.98 -5.06
C ALA A 232 -8.21 -4.19 -5.45
N SER A 233 -7.87 -5.39 -5.92
CA SER A 233 -6.49 -5.76 -6.27
C SER A 233 -6.18 -5.57 -7.74
N ASP A 234 -5.02 -4.98 -8.03
CA ASP A 234 -4.41 -4.98 -9.36
C ASP A 234 -3.09 -5.77 -9.31
N PRO A 235 -3.16 -7.10 -9.48
CA PRO A 235 -1.99 -7.96 -9.30
C PRO A 235 -0.98 -7.88 -10.45
N GLU A 236 -1.39 -7.29 -11.56
CA GLU A 236 -0.52 -7.02 -12.69
C GLU A 236 0.15 -5.65 -12.60
N GLN A 237 -0.30 -4.79 -11.68
CA GLN A 237 0.19 -3.42 -11.48
C GLN A 237 0.20 -2.65 -12.80
N ARG A 238 -0.98 -2.19 -13.24
CA ARG A 238 -1.18 -1.42 -14.46
C ARG A 238 0.00 -0.46 -14.69
N LEU A 239 0.78 -0.77 -15.72
CA LEU A 239 1.77 0.14 -16.28
C LEU A 239 1.01 1.23 -17.02
N ASP A 240 0.45 2.19 -16.29
CA ASP A 240 -0.23 3.30 -16.92
C ASP A 240 0.81 4.29 -17.46
N TRP A 241 1.05 4.21 -18.76
CA TRP A 241 1.95 5.07 -19.51
C TRP A 241 1.54 6.55 -19.46
N ARG A 242 0.27 6.88 -19.13
CA ARG A 242 -0.19 8.26 -18.95
C ARG A 242 0.39 8.92 -17.69
N PHE A 243 0.90 8.12 -16.76
CA PHE A 243 1.55 8.59 -15.53
C PHE A 243 3.09 8.67 -15.64
N LEU A 244 3.68 8.51 -16.83
CA LEU A 244 5.12 8.69 -17.07
C LEU A 244 5.65 10.13 -16.86
N GLY A 245 4.81 11.07 -16.42
CA GLY A 245 5.18 12.44 -16.04
C GLY A 245 4.82 12.85 -14.59
N TYR A 246 4.03 12.06 -13.89
CA TYR A 246 3.85 12.18 -12.44
C TYR A 246 4.85 11.24 -11.77
N GLU A 247 5.37 11.59 -10.60
CA GLU A 247 6.37 10.79 -9.87
C GLU A 247 5.91 9.34 -9.64
N GLY A 248 6.27 8.51 -10.63
CA GLY A 248 6.48 7.07 -10.72
C GLY A 248 5.95 6.13 -9.64
N VAL A 249 5.29 5.09 -10.14
CA VAL A 249 4.73 3.90 -9.48
C VAL A 249 3.33 4.17 -8.93
N SER A 250 2.39 3.28 -9.26
CA SER A 250 1.04 3.28 -8.71
C SER A 250 1.17 3.50 -7.19
N GLN A 251 0.60 4.59 -6.67
CA GLN A 251 0.77 4.91 -5.26
C GLN A 251 0.07 3.88 -4.36
N GLY A 252 -0.77 3.00 -4.93
CA GLY A 252 -1.46 1.91 -4.27
C GLY A 252 -0.77 0.57 -4.46
N LEU A 253 -0.09 0.10 -3.41
CA LEU A 253 0.55 -1.22 -3.37
C LEU A 253 -0.47 -2.31 -3.75
N MET A 254 -0.38 -2.86 -4.97
CA MET A 254 -1.27 -3.93 -5.46
C MET A 254 -2.75 -3.53 -5.57
N MET A 255 -3.09 -2.25 -5.74
CA MET A 255 -4.48 -1.79 -5.78
C MET A 255 -4.95 -1.28 -7.13
N VAL A 256 -6.24 -1.46 -7.39
CA VAL A 256 -6.96 -0.72 -8.43
C VAL A 256 -7.21 0.71 -7.92
N PRO A 257 -6.84 1.77 -8.67
CA PRO A 257 -7.17 3.13 -8.28
C PRO A 257 -8.67 3.43 -8.48
N LEU A 258 -9.17 4.43 -7.75
CA LEU A 258 -10.49 5.02 -8.01
C LEU A 258 -10.44 5.96 -9.22
N THR A 259 -11.56 6.07 -9.92
CA THR A 259 -11.77 7.05 -10.99
C THR A 259 -13.14 7.72 -10.85
N THR A 260 -13.32 8.89 -11.45
CA THR A 260 -14.61 9.59 -11.45
C THR A 260 -15.56 8.95 -12.46
N GLY A 261 -16.82 8.74 -12.07
CA GLY A 261 -17.83 8.07 -12.87
C GLY A 261 -17.60 6.56 -12.97
N ARG A 262 -18.54 5.87 -13.64
CA ARG A 262 -18.44 4.42 -13.84
C ARG A 262 -17.38 4.10 -14.90
N SER A 263 -16.46 3.20 -14.58
CA SER A 263 -15.43 2.70 -15.49
C SER A 263 -15.60 1.21 -15.74
N PRO A 264 -15.27 0.72 -16.94
CA PRO A 264 -15.29 -0.72 -17.18
C PRO A 264 -14.24 -1.45 -16.36
N GLU A 265 -13.12 -0.83 -16.00
CA GLU A 265 -11.99 -1.57 -15.44
C GLU A 265 -11.46 -1.05 -14.09
N GLN A 266 -12.06 0.00 -13.54
CA GLN A 266 -11.68 0.63 -12.29
C GLN A 266 -12.93 0.92 -11.46
N PHE A 267 -12.76 0.93 -10.14
CA PHE A 267 -13.83 1.38 -9.25
C PHE A 267 -14.09 2.85 -9.52
N GLY A 268 -15.35 3.15 -9.78
CA GLY A 268 -15.84 4.48 -10.06
C GLY A 268 -16.20 5.21 -8.78
N LEU A 269 -16.47 6.50 -8.95
CA LEU A 269 -17.04 7.36 -7.94
C LEU A 269 -18.28 8.05 -8.50
N GLU A 270 -19.28 8.27 -7.66
CA GLU A 270 -20.39 9.18 -7.99
C GLU A 270 -19.86 10.56 -8.39
N PHE A 271 -20.61 11.28 -9.21
CA PHE A 271 -20.12 12.49 -9.90
C PHE A 271 -19.72 13.62 -8.95
N ASP A 272 -20.39 13.75 -7.82
CA ASP A 272 -20.19 14.75 -6.78
C ASP A 272 -19.25 14.29 -5.65
N ALA A 273 -18.75 13.05 -5.72
CA ALA A 273 -17.84 12.52 -4.72
C ALA A 273 -16.42 13.06 -4.89
N ASP A 274 -15.74 13.29 -3.75
CA ASP A 274 -14.36 13.75 -3.77
C ASP A 274 -13.42 12.63 -4.27
N PRO A 275 -12.66 12.84 -5.37
CA PRO A 275 -11.74 11.84 -5.92
C PRO A 275 -10.53 11.55 -5.02
N ALA A 276 -10.29 12.37 -3.99
CA ALA A 276 -9.24 12.17 -3.02
C ALA A 276 -9.64 11.23 -1.86
N GLN A 277 -10.91 10.80 -1.79
CA GLN A 277 -11.36 9.87 -0.77
C GLN A 277 -10.51 8.58 -0.73
N PRO A 278 -10.52 7.87 0.41
CA PRO A 278 -9.81 6.61 0.51
C PRO A 278 -10.30 5.56 -0.50
N PRO A 279 -9.40 4.87 -1.24
CA PRO A 279 -9.77 3.76 -2.12
C PRO A 279 -10.00 2.46 -1.34
N ILE A 280 -10.79 2.55 -0.28
CA ILE A 280 -11.18 1.43 0.57
C ILE A 280 -12.60 1.04 0.19
N ILE A 281 -12.80 -0.22 -0.19
CA ILE A 281 -14.11 -0.70 -0.63
C ILE A 281 -14.95 -1.05 0.60
N ASP A 282 -14.32 -1.70 1.58
CA ASP A 282 -15.00 -2.16 2.78
C ASP A 282 -14.06 -2.22 4.00
N VAL A 283 -14.60 -2.11 5.21
CA VAL A 283 -13.90 -2.13 6.49
C VAL A 283 -14.71 -2.90 7.52
N LEU A 284 -14.07 -3.87 8.17
CA LEU A 284 -14.71 -4.62 9.23
C LEU A 284 -15.14 -3.71 10.39
N TYR A 285 -16.45 -3.46 10.52
CA TYR A 285 -17.07 -2.71 11.61
C TYR A 285 -18.50 -3.22 11.86
N PRO A 286 -18.96 -3.28 13.12
CA PRO A 286 -20.31 -3.77 13.42
C PRO A 286 -21.45 -2.82 12.98
N ASP A 287 -21.13 -1.65 12.41
CA ASP A 287 -22.09 -0.62 12.02
C ASP A 287 -21.67 0.10 10.73
N ILE A 288 -22.50 -0.04 9.69
CA ILE A 288 -22.35 0.61 8.38
C ILE A 288 -22.26 2.13 8.50
N ALA A 289 -23.06 2.73 9.39
CA ALA A 289 -23.07 4.18 9.56
C ALA A 289 -21.72 4.69 10.09
N PHE A 290 -21.10 3.91 10.98
CA PHE A 290 -19.78 4.21 11.50
C PHE A 290 -18.71 4.14 10.43
N GLN A 291 -18.69 3.10 9.59
CA GLN A 291 -17.79 2.99 8.43
C GLN A 291 -17.82 4.26 7.57
N LYS A 292 -19.02 4.65 7.13
CA LYS A 292 -19.21 5.85 6.31
C LYS A 292 -18.71 7.11 7.03
N GLN A 293 -19.01 7.23 8.32
CA GLN A 293 -18.61 8.39 9.11
C GLN A 293 -17.08 8.53 9.20
N VAL A 294 -16.34 7.44 9.45
CA VAL A 294 -14.87 7.51 9.60
C VAL A 294 -14.17 7.69 8.26
N LEU A 295 -14.65 7.05 7.19
CA LEU A 295 -14.04 7.16 5.85
C LEU A 295 -14.26 8.52 5.18
N THR A 296 -15.30 9.26 5.56
CA THR A 296 -15.56 10.62 5.06
C THR A 296 -14.78 11.72 5.79
N ARG A 297 -14.14 11.40 6.93
CA ARG A 297 -13.34 12.35 7.73
C ARG A 297 -11.92 12.52 7.20
N PHE A 298 -11.77 12.99 5.97
CA PHE A 298 -10.48 13.37 5.38
C PHE A 298 -10.51 14.82 4.88
N ASP A 299 -9.33 15.42 4.72
CA ASP A 299 -9.17 16.74 4.13
C ASP A 299 -8.05 16.68 3.10
N ALA A 300 -8.44 16.46 1.84
CA ALA A 300 -7.51 16.36 0.73
C ALA A 300 -6.72 17.65 0.50
N VAL A 301 -7.31 18.81 0.82
CA VAL A 301 -6.68 20.12 0.66
C VAL A 301 -5.54 20.30 1.66
N ARG A 302 -5.75 19.85 2.90
CA ARG A 302 -4.71 19.86 3.95
C ARG A 302 -3.83 18.62 3.95
N GLY A 303 -4.10 17.65 3.09
CA GLY A 303 -3.40 16.37 3.06
C GLY A 303 -3.64 15.51 4.30
N LEU A 304 -4.77 15.68 4.98
CA LEU A 304 -5.14 14.88 6.15
C LEU A 304 -5.93 13.64 5.68
N PRO A 305 -5.40 12.42 5.89
CA PRO A 305 -6.11 11.19 5.55
C PRO A 305 -7.24 10.90 6.54
N ALA A 306 -8.17 10.03 6.14
CA ALA A 306 -9.16 9.50 7.09
C ALA A 306 -8.46 8.72 8.21
N THR A 307 -8.95 8.88 9.44
CA THR A 307 -8.38 8.23 10.63
C THR A 307 -9.36 7.19 11.17
N LEU A 308 -8.95 5.93 11.18
CA LEU A 308 -9.79 4.78 11.51
C LEU A 308 -9.25 4.07 12.76
N PRO A 309 -10.08 3.73 13.76
CA PRO A 309 -9.63 2.88 14.86
C PRO A 309 -9.51 1.42 14.44
N ALA A 310 -8.53 0.73 15.00
CA ALA A 310 -8.63 -0.71 15.18
C ALA A 310 -9.53 -0.99 16.39
N LEU A 311 -10.38 -2.01 16.33
CA LEU A 311 -11.33 -2.32 17.42
C LEU A 311 -11.06 -3.68 18.05
N PRO A 312 -11.21 -3.83 19.37
CA PRO A 312 -11.16 -5.13 20.01
C PRO A 312 -12.33 -6.00 19.54
N VAL A 313 -12.07 -7.29 19.32
CA VAL A 313 -13.11 -8.24 18.86
C VAL A 313 -13.84 -8.93 20.01
N ALA A 314 -13.37 -8.77 21.26
CA ALA A 314 -14.02 -9.32 22.45
C ALA A 314 -15.40 -8.70 22.72
N ASP A 315 -15.57 -7.40 22.43
CA ASP A 315 -16.79 -6.61 22.72
C ASP A 315 -17.49 -6.16 21.42
N TRP A 316 -17.39 -6.98 20.37
CA TRP A 316 -17.85 -6.64 19.02
C TRP A 316 -19.36 -6.34 18.96
N SER A 317 -19.72 -5.06 18.83
CA SER A 317 -21.12 -4.61 18.81
C SER A 317 -21.27 -3.21 18.22
N PRO A 318 -22.45 -2.83 17.72
CA PRO A 318 -22.73 -1.44 17.31
C PRO A 318 -22.57 -0.40 18.44
N ASP A 319 -22.67 -0.82 19.71
CA ASP A 319 -22.45 0.08 20.85
C ASP A 319 -20.96 0.44 21.02
N LEU A 320 -20.04 -0.45 20.61
CA LEU A 320 -18.60 -0.19 20.59
C LEU A 320 -18.27 0.95 19.63
N THR A 321 -18.79 0.90 18.40
CA THR A 321 -18.57 1.95 17.39
C THR A 321 -19.26 3.26 17.77
N ARG A 322 -20.44 3.21 18.39
CA ARG A 322 -21.11 4.40 18.93
C ARG A 322 -20.27 5.08 20.01
N SER A 323 -19.76 4.31 20.97
CA SER A 323 -18.91 4.83 22.04
C SER A 323 -17.64 5.49 21.48
N TYR A 324 -17.06 4.91 20.44
CA TYR A 324 -15.92 5.50 19.75
C TYR A 324 -16.29 6.79 19.01
N ALA A 325 -17.41 6.80 18.29
CA ALA A 325 -17.89 7.99 17.57
C ALA A 325 -18.15 9.16 18.52
N GLU A 326 -18.73 8.89 19.70
CA GLU A 326 -18.92 9.87 20.76
C GLU A 326 -17.60 10.40 21.31
N ALA A 327 -16.62 9.52 21.58
CA ALA A 327 -15.30 9.92 22.04
C ALA A 327 -14.54 10.77 21.01
N LEU A 328 -14.68 10.44 19.72
CA LEU A 328 -14.08 11.22 18.64
C LEU A 328 -14.72 12.61 18.54
N ALA A 329 -16.06 12.68 18.56
CA ALA A 329 -16.78 13.94 18.53
C ALA A 329 -16.45 14.83 19.75
N ALA A 330 -16.30 14.24 20.93
CA ALA A 330 -15.89 14.96 22.14
C ALA A 330 -14.49 15.59 22.00
N ARG A 331 -13.55 14.90 21.34
CA ARG A 331 -12.19 15.42 21.07
C ARG A 331 -12.19 16.54 20.04
N GLU A 332 -13.01 16.42 19.00
CA GLU A 332 -13.18 17.49 17.99
C GLU A 332 -13.82 18.75 18.60
N ALA A 333 -14.69 18.57 19.61
CA ALA A 333 -15.35 19.67 20.33
C ALA A 333 -14.45 20.34 21.37
N GLU A 334 -13.33 19.75 21.80
CA GLU A 334 -12.39 20.43 22.68
C GLU A 334 -11.75 21.61 21.93
N PRO A 335 -11.89 22.85 22.41
CA PRO A 335 -11.25 23.99 21.77
C PRO A 335 -9.75 23.75 21.76
N ALA A 336 -9.13 23.87 20.59
CA ALA A 336 -7.69 23.74 20.40
C ALA A 336 -6.98 24.56 21.48
N ARG A 337 -6.53 23.88 22.55
CA ARG A 337 -5.79 24.56 23.62
C ARG A 337 -4.53 25.03 22.94
N VAL A 338 -4.40 26.35 22.80
CA VAL A 338 -3.17 27.01 22.41
C VAL A 338 -2.10 26.48 23.34
N SER A 339 -1.29 25.55 22.84
CA SER A 339 -0.15 25.03 23.55
C SER A 339 0.81 26.20 23.69
N VAL A 340 0.77 26.86 24.86
CA VAL A 340 1.78 27.84 25.25
C VAL A 340 3.11 27.11 25.11
N PRO A 341 4.01 27.56 24.22
CA PRO A 341 5.29 26.88 24.04
C PRO A 341 5.99 26.82 25.39
N PRO A 342 6.60 25.70 25.77
CA PRO A 342 7.30 25.59 27.04
C PRO A 342 8.32 26.73 27.11
N LYS A 343 8.22 27.53 28.17
CA LYS A 343 9.18 28.58 28.49
C LYS A 343 10.55 27.94 28.43
N ARG A 344 11.43 28.45 27.55
CA ARG A 344 12.83 28.00 27.47
C ARG A 344 13.40 27.95 28.88
N PRO A 345 14.11 26.88 29.27
CA PRO A 345 14.81 26.86 30.55
C PRO A 345 15.81 28.02 30.57
N ASP A 346 15.63 28.89 31.55
CA ASP A 346 16.47 30.03 31.83
C ASP A 346 17.82 29.50 32.32
N PHE A 347 18.82 29.48 31.44
CA PHE A 347 20.21 29.22 31.83
C PHE A 347 20.79 30.52 32.38
N GLY A 348 20.44 30.84 33.64
CA GLY A 348 20.92 32.03 34.31
C GLY A 348 20.99 31.83 35.82
N ASN A 349 22.22 31.87 36.34
CA ASN A 349 22.62 32.01 37.75
C ASN A 349 22.63 30.73 38.60
N ARG A 350 23.83 30.13 38.63
CA ARG A 350 24.30 29.27 39.72
C ARG A 350 24.98 30.18 40.76
N PRO A 351 24.58 30.18 42.04
CA PRO A 351 25.35 30.84 43.10
C PRO A 351 26.58 29.99 43.46
N ASP A 352 27.67 30.69 43.74
CA ASP A 352 28.93 30.16 44.26
C ASP A 352 28.71 29.43 45.60
N ASP A 353 29.35 28.28 45.79
CA ASP A 353 29.65 27.74 47.12
C ASP A 353 31.12 27.27 47.15
N PRO A 354 31.96 27.84 48.04
CA PRO A 354 33.35 27.47 48.20
C PRO A 354 33.52 26.49 49.36
N SER A 355 34.03 25.29 49.10
CA SER A 355 34.98 24.60 50.00
C SER A 355 35.14 23.14 49.57
N VAL A 356 36.38 22.73 49.37
CA VAL A 356 37.06 21.56 49.97
C VAL A 356 38.30 21.28 49.11
N SER A 357 39.42 21.88 49.54
CA SER A 357 40.77 21.31 49.47
C SER A 357 40.81 20.03 50.33
N ASP A 358 41.64 19.00 50.13
CA ASP A 358 42.99 18.97 49.61
C ASP A 358 43.44 17.49 49.43
N SER A 359 44.48 17.30 48.60
CA SER A 359 45.54 16.29 48.72
C SER A 359 45.34 14.82 48.31
N ALA A 360 45.93 14.45 47.15
CA ALA A 360 47.09 13.54 46.99
C ALA A 360 47.22 13.10 45.50
N ARG A 361 48.04 13.76 44.67
CA ARG A 361 49.44 13.44 44.27
C ARG A 361 49.72 12.03 43.70
N HIS A 362 50.38 12.07 42.53
CA HIS A 362 51.35 11.14 41.92
C HIS A 362 50.92 10.14 40.80
N MET A 363 51.14 10.60 39.54
CA MET A 363 51.90 9.99 38.41
C MET A 363 51.48 8.61 37.83
N PRO A 364 51.94 8.21 36.61
CA PRO A 364 52.12 8.94 35.36
C PRO A 364 51.51 8.20 34.12
N GLU A 365 51.60 8.82 32.93
CA GLU A 365 51.19 8.31 31.61
C GLU A 365 51.89 6.99 31.17
N PRO A 366 51.26 6.19 30.29
CA PRO A 366 51.97 5.23 29.45
C PRO A 366 51.99 5.63 27.97
N GLY A 367 53.21 5.65 27.40
CA GLY A 367 53.49 5.71 25.96
C GLY A 367 53.21 4.39 25.21
N PRO A 368 53.47 4.37 23.88
CA PRO A 368 52.87 3.40 22.96
C PRO A 368 53.66 2.08 22.88
N GLN A 369 52.95 0.95 22.92
CA GLN A 369 53.54 -0.37 22.67
C GLN A 369 53.28 -0.85 21.22
N LYS A 370 54.38 -1.23 20.57
CA LYS A 370 54.43 -2.00 19.32
C LYS A 370 54.00 -3.45 19.59
N GLY A 371 53.13 -3.99 18.73
CA GLY A 371 52.80 -5.42 18.69
C GLY A 371 53.09 -6.00 17.30
N GLU A 372 53.94 -7.03 17.28
CA GLU A 372 54.28 -7.89 16.14
C GLU A 372 53.16 -8.90 15.77
N PRO A 373 53.20 -9.51 14.56
CA PRO A 373 52.06 -10.20 13.97
C PRO A 373 51.97 -11.69 14.37
N VAL A 374 50.76 -12.16 14.66
CA VAL A 374 50.46 -13.58 14.89
C VAL A 374 50.06 -14.26 13.59
N LYS A 375 50.69 -15.41 13.33
CA LYS A 375 50.50 -16.35 12.22
C LYS A 375 49.07 -16.88 12.10
N ALA A 376 48.64 -17.05 10.85
CA ALA A 376 47.43 -17.75 10.46
C ALA A 376 47.58 -19.28 10.62
N GLU A 377 46.58 -19.91 11.24
CA GLU A 377 46.37 -21.36 11.23
C GLU A 377 45.14 -21.71 10.38
N THR A 378 45.37 -22.62 9.44
CA THR A 378 44.39 -23.24 8.54
C THR A 378 43.56 -24.30 9.28
N PRO A 379 42.22 -24.33 9.17
CA PRO A 379 41.45 -25.49 9.61
C PRO A 379 41.33 -26.55 8.51
N LYS A 380 41.59 -27.79 8.92
CA LYS A 380 41.42 -29.05 8.19
C LYS A 380 39.96 -29.34 7.82
N GLU A 381 39.79 -29.99 6.66
CA GLU A 381 38.60 -30.79 6.30
C GLU A 381 38.27 -31.86 7.36
N PRO A 382 37.01 -32.33 7.37
CA PRO A 382 36.78 -33.75 7.58
C PRO A 382 36.01 -34.42 6.44
N GLU A 383 36.39 -35.68 6.28
CA GLU A 383 35.94 -36.73 5.38
C GLU A 383 34.42 -36.99 5.33
N THR A 384 34.02 -37.32 4.11
CA THR A 384 33.03 -38.30 3.65
C THR A 384 32.38 -39.23 4.69
N ALA A 385 31.06 -39.27 4.66
CA ALA A 385 30.27 -40.48 4.99
C ALA A 385 29.26 -40.74 3.87
N GLU A 386 29.43 -41.89 3.21
CA GLU A 386 28.47 -42.51 2.30
C GLU A 386 27.20 -42.91 3.05
N THR A 387 26.02 -42.70 2.45
CA THR A 387 24.92 -43.65 2.57
C THR A 387 24.06 -43.61 1.30
N THR A 388 23.90 -44.79 0.74
CA THR A 388 23.02 -45.28 -0.33
C THR A 388 21.57 -44.80 -0.22
N ASP A 389 20.91 -44.46 -1.33
CA ASP A 389 19.87 -45.33 -1.92
C ASP A 389 19.33 -44.80 -3.27
N ALA A 390 18.81 -45.74 -4.04
CA ALA A 390 18.45 -45.74 -5.44
C ALA A 390 17.45 -44.66 -5.92
N THR A 391 17.69 -44.16 -7.14
CA THR A 391 16.59 -43.73 -8.03
C THR A 391 16.72 -44.42 -9.36
N ARG A 392 15.67 -45.19 -9.66
CA ARG A 392 15.48 -46.07 -10.80
C ARG A 392 15.06 -45.24 -12.02
N ASN A 393 15.75 -45.47 -13.13
CA ASN A 393 15.37 -45.09 -14.48
C ASN A 393 13.93 -45.51 -14.82
N VAL A 394 13.16 -44.60 -15.43
CA VAL A 394 12.14 -44.98 -16.42
C VAL A 394 12.26 -44.06 -17.62
N ALA A 395 12.50 -44.70 -18.75
CA ALA A 395 12.63 -44.12 -20.07
C ALA A 395 11.27 -43.79 -20.70
N ALA A 396 11.34 -42.81 -21.60
CA ALA A 396 10.62 -42.65 -22.87
C ALA A 396 9.40 -43.56 -23.17
N SER A 397 8.30 -42.93 -23.57
CA SER A 397 7.38 -43.48 -24.58
C SER A 397 6.66 -42.32 -25.29
N LYS A 398 7.04 -42.11 -26.55
CA LYS A 398 6.27 -41.43 -27.60
C LYS A 398 4.99 -42.24 -27.86
N PRO A 399 3.92 -41.64 -28.41
CA PRO A 399 3.67 -41.98 -29.80
C PRO A 399 3.20 -40.81 -30.67
N GLU A 400 3.45 -41.03 -31.95
CA GLU A 400 2.98 -40.30 -33.12
C GLU A 400 1.45 -40.36 -33.26
N GLY A 401 0.87 -39.29 -33.80
CA GLY A 401 -0.53 -39.23 -34.21
C GLY A 401 -0.74 -38.11 -35.20
N LYS A 402 -0.62 -38.45 -36.49
CA LYS A 402 -0.93 -37.61 -37.65
C LYS A 402 -2.40 -37.18 -37.65
N GLY A 403 -2.66 -35.95 -38.07
CA GLY A 403 -4.01 -35.46 -38.34
C GLY A 403 -3.98 -34.11 -39.06
N GLU A 404 -3.78 -34.16 -40.38
CA GLU A 404 -4.08 -33.06 -41.30
C GLU A 404 -5.55 -32.64 -41.14
N THR A 405 -5.85 -31.34 -41.20
CA THR A 405 -6.83 -30.77 -42.16
C THR A 405 -6.95 -29.24 -42.07
N LYS A 406 -6.69 -28.62 -43.23
CA LYS A 406 -7.40 -27.49 -43.86
C LYS A 406 -7.44 -26.11 -43.17
N LYS A 407 -6.60 -25.22 -43.72
CA LYS A 407 -6.93 -23.80 -44.00
C LYS A 407 -8.21 -23.70 -44.85
N PRO A 408 -8.99 -22.63 -44.70
CA PRO A 408 -8.95 -21.55 -45.71
C PRO A 408 -8.90 -20.19 -45.00
N GLY A 409 -8.56 -19.06 -45.58
CA GLY A 409 -8.32 -18.64 -46.95
C GLY A 409 -8.22 -17.13 -46.85
N PHE A 410 -7.09 -16.57 -47.26
CA PHE A 410 -6.85 -15.13 -47.36
C PHE A 410 -7.81 -14.55 -48.40
N GLY A 411 -8.60 -13.55 -48.01
CA GLY A 411 -9.34 -12.69 -48.93
C GLY A 411 -8.70 -11.31 -48.93
N GLU A 412 -8.00 -10.98 -50.02
CA GLU A 412 -7.47 -9.65 -50.30
C GLU A 412 -8.50 -8.76 -51.01
N ARG A 413 -8.57 -7.49 -50.55
CA ARG A 413 -8.84 -6.22 -51.31
C ARG A 413 -10.21 -6.02 -51.97
N PRO A 414 -10.59 -4.76 -52.38
CA PRO A 414 -9.83 -3.50 -52.49
C PRO A 414 -10.44 -2.32 -51.69
N ALA A 415 -9.69 -1.34 -51.16
CA ALA A 415 -9.10 -0.16 -51.82
C ALA A 415 -10.04 0.55 -52.82
N ASP A 416 -10.60 1.69 -52.42
CA ASP A 416 -11.09 2.72 -53.34
C ASP A 416 -10.60 4.11 -52.89
N PRO A 417 -10.22 5.01 -53.82
CA PRO A 417 -9.53 6.28 -53.53
C PRO A 417 -10.42 7.51 -53.77
N SER A 418 -10.14 8.62 -53.08
CA SER A 418 -10.36 10.00 -53.58
C SER A 418 -9.83 11.01 -52.56
N VAL A 419 -8.85 11.86 -52.92
CA VAL A 419 -8.98 13.24 -53.48
C VAL A 419 -9.45 14.20 -52.37
N SER A 420 -8.82 15.33 -52.01
CA SER A 420 -7.97 16.34 -52.66
C SER A 420 -7.24 17.12 -51.56
N ASP A 421 -5.96 17.45 -51.66
CA ASP A 421 -5.42 18.68 -52.30
C ASP A 421 -6.12 19.99 -51.89
N SER A 422 -5.42 20.79 -51.08
CA SER A 422 -5.48 22.26 -51.09
C SER A 422 -4.31 22.86 -50.29
N ALA A 423 -3.19 23.03 -50.98
CA ALA A 423 -2.20 24.03 -50.63
C ALA A 423 -2.72 25.42 -51.04
N ARG A 424 -2.54 26.45 -50.20
CA ARG A 424 -2.40 27.84 -50.66
C ARG A 424 -1.78 28.73 -49.58
N HIS A 425 -0.57 29.18 -49.93
CA HIS A 425 -0.09 30.56 -49.92
C HIS A 425 0.14 31.29 -48.58
N MET A 426 1.43 31.55 -48.37
CA MET A 426 1.97 32.64 -47.57
C MET A 426 1.58 34.02 -48.12
N PRO A 427 1.76 35.07 -47.30
CA PRO A 427 2.74 36.08 -47.72
C PRO A 427 3.76 36.44 -46.65
N THR A 428 4.98 36.64 -47.12
CA THR A 428 6.12 37.31 -46.49
C THR A 428 5.85 38.80 -46.29
N VAL A 429 6.29 39.35 -45.15
CA VAL A 429 6.55 40.78 -44.98
C VAL A 429 7.86 40.96 -44.20
N ASP A 430 8.79 41.66 -44.85
CA ASP A 430 10.07 42.15 -44.32
C ASP A 430 9.88 43.27 -43.29
N GLY A 431 10.79 43.38 -42.31
CA GLY A 431 10.79 44.53 -41.40
C GLY A 431 11.83 44.51 -40.27
N LYS A 432 13.09 44.80 -40.62
CA LYS A 432 14.09 45.59 -39.88
C LYS A 432 14.17 45.52 -38.34
N THR A 433 15.29 44.97 -37.86
CA THR A 433 15.85 45.11 -36.50
C THR A 433 16.38 46.51 -36.20
N PRO A 434 16.33 46.95 -34.93
CA PRO A 434 17.50 47.54 -34.29
C PRO A 434 17.82 46.90 -32.93
N LYS A 435 19.13 46.89 -32.59
CA LYS A 435 19.72 46.41 -31.32
C LYS A 435 20.01 47.62 -30.38
N PRO A 436 20.46 47.45 -29.13
CA PRO A 436 19.69 47.81 -27.94
C PRO A 436 20.28 48.98 -27.13
N SER A 437 19.45 49.65 -26.33
CA SER A 437 19.90 50.55 -25.25
C SER A 437 19.61 49.90 -23.91
N GLY A 438 20.65 49.73 -23.09
CA GLY A 438 20.57 49.13 -21.77
C GLY A 438 19.80 49.96 -20.75
N LYS A 439 19.04 49.28 -19.90
CA LYS A 439 18.59 49.75 -18.59
C LYS A 439 18.69 48.59 -17.59
N GLN A 440 19.21 48.88 -16.40
CA GLN A 440 19.35 47.97 -15.26
C GLN A 440 17.99 47.39 -14.82
N PRO A 441 17.94 46.18 -14.22
CA PRO A 441 16.68 45.59 -13.78
C PRO A 441 16.18 46.25 -12.49
N GLU A 442 15.00 46.86 -12.58
CA GLU A 442 14.17 47.19 -11.42
C GLU A 442 13.62 45.90 -10.77
N LYS A 443 13.42 45.96 -9.45
CA LYS A 443 12.88 44.87 -8.63
C LYS A 443 11.42 44.61 -9.03
N PRO A 444 10.99 43.35 -9.26
CA PRO A 444 9.64 43.07 -9.74
C PRO A 444 8.58 43.44 -8.69
N THR A 445 7.50 44.08 -9.15
CA THR A 445 6.31 44.38 -8.35
C THR A 445 5.31 43.23 -8.45
N ALA A 446 4.45 43.06 -7.42
CA ALA A 446 3.50 41.94 -7.32
C ALA A 446 2.59 41.77 -8.57
N SER A 447 2.25 42.86 -9.26
CA SER A 447 1.47 42.80 -10.51
C SER A 447 2.19 42.07 -11.65
N SER A 448 3.52 42.19 -11.71
CA SER A 448 4.31 41.61 -12.82
C SER A 448 4.49 40.10 -12.70
N ASP A 449 4.46 39.56 -11.49
CA ASP A 449 4.58 38.12 -11.24
C ASP A 449 3.24 37.40 -11.47
N VAL A 450 2.11 38.05 -11.17
CA VAL A 450 0.76 37.55 -11.49
C VAL A 450 0.52 37.50 -13.00
N ASP A 451 0.92 38.53 -13.75
CA ASP A 451 0.80 38.52 -15.22
C ASP A 451 1.71 37.47 -15.89
N ARG A 452 2.88 37.20 -15.30
CA ARG A 452 3.77 36.10 -15.71
C ARG A 452 3.18 34.72 -15.42
N LEU A 453 2.49 34.55 -14.31
CA LEU A 453 1.79 33.32 -13.93
C LEU A 453 0.64 32.97 -14.87
N LEU A 454 0.01 33.96 -15.50
CA LEU A 454 -1.12 33.76 -16.41
C LEU A 454 -0.71 33.63 -17.88
N SER A 455 0.50 34.04 -18.23
CA SER A 455 1.04 33.95 -19.58
C SER A 455 1.58 32.56 -19.89
N ASN A 456 1.05 31.93 -20.94
CA ASN A 456 1.60 30.69 -21.50
C ASN A 456 2.76 30.94 -22.49
N LYS A 457 3.20 32.21 -22.66
CA LYS A 457 4.29 32.56 -23.58
C LYS A 457 5.65 32.33 -22.90
N PRO A 458 6.61 31.67 -23.58
CA PRO A 458 7.97 31.52 -23.07
C PRO A 458 8.65 32.88 -22.94
N THR A 459 9.11 33.22 -21.75
CA THR A 459 9.97 34.39 -21.52
C THR A 459 11.32 34.14 -22.17
N VAL A 460 11.88 35.16 -22.83
CA VAL A 460 13.07 35.11 -23.71
C VAL A 460 14.33 34.47 -23.08
N LEU A 461 14.36 34.27 -21.76
CA LEU A 461 15.48 33.63 -21.06
C LEU A 461 15.30 32.16 -20.63
N ASN A 462 14.17 31.49 -20.87
CA ASN A 462 14.08 30.06 -20.56
C ASN A 462 13.05 29.32 -21.42
N LYS A 463 13.53 28.38 -22.25
CA LYS A 463 12.76 27.63 -23.26
C LYS A 463 12.00 26.43 -22.66
N LYS A 464 11.31 26.61 -21.53
CA LYS A 464 10.43 25.59 -20.95
C LYS A 464 9.06 26.19 -20.64
N THR A 465 8.03 25.73 -21.32
CA THR A 465 6.63 26.06 -21.00
C THR A 465 6.34 25.55 -19.58
N ARG A 466 5.90 26.44 -18.68
CA ARG A 466 5.61 26.09 -17.28
C ARG A 466 4.40 25.15 -17.25
N THR A 467 4.50 24.06 -16.49
CA THR A 467 3.37 23.15 -16.33
C THR A 467 2.29 23.79 -15.46
N ILE A 468 1.05 23.31 -15.57
CA ILE A 468 -0.06 23.76 -14.72
C ILE A 468 0.27 23.53 -13.22
N SER A 469 0.92 22.41 -12.90
CA SER A 469 1.36 22.10 -11.53
C SER A 469 2.38 23.11 -11.01
N ASP A 470 3.36 23.53 -11.83
CA ASP A 470 4.34 24.54 -11.44
C ASP A 470 3.68 25.88 -11.13
N ARG A 471 2.67 26.26 -11.92
CA ARG A 471 1.92 27.52 -11.76
C ARG A 471 1.04 27.52 -10.51
N LEU A 472 0.45 26.37 -10.16
CA LEU A 472 -0.33 26.22 -8.92
C LEU A 472 0.57 26.32 -7.68
N ARG A 473 1.75 25.70 -7.69
CA ARG A 473 2.72 25.80 -6.57
C ARG A 473 3.23 27.22 -6.37
N GLU A 474 3.51 27.93 -7.45
CA GLU A 474 3.95 29.34 -7.40
C GLU A 474 2.81 30.26 -6.91
N LEU A 475 1.55 29.95 -7.24
CA LEU A 475 0.38 30.66 -6.71
C LEU A 475 0.20 30.45 -5.20
N GLU A 476 0.40 29.24 -4.69
CA GLU A 476 0.40 28.95 -3.24
C GLU A 476 1.50 29.69 -2.51
N LYS A 477 2.70 29.77 -3.11
CA LYS A 477 3.82 30.53 -2.57
C LYS A 477 3.48 32.02 -2.45
N LEU A 478 2.88 32.62 -3.47
CA LEU A 478 2.47 34.04 -3.43
C LEU A 478 1.41 34.31 -2.35
N LYS A 479 0.47 33.37 -2.14
CA LYS A 479 -0.51 33.47 -1.05
C LYS A 479 0.16 33.37 0.32
N ALA A 480 1.09 32.42 0.49
CA ALA A 480 1.83 32.24 1.74
C ALA A 480 2.72 33.44 2.08
N GLU A 481 3.25 34.12 1.07
CA GLU A 481 4.03 35.36 1.22
C GLU A 481 3.15 36.62 1.39
N GLY A 482 1.82 36.48 1.38
CA GLY A 482 0.88 37.59 1.53
C GLY A 482 0.87 38.56 0.34
N LEU A 483 1.42 38.14 -0.81
CA LEU A 483 1.53 38.96 -2.02
C LEU A 483 0.22 38.99 -2.84
N ILE A 484 -0.69 38.07 -2.56
CA ILE A 484 -2.05 38.03 -3.12
C ILE A 484 -3.06 37.70 -2.01
N THR A 485 -4.27 38.25 -2.15
CA THR A 485 -5.39 37.98 -1.23
C THR A 485 -5.98 36.58 -1.44
N ALA A 486 -6.77 36.11 -0.48
CA ALA A 486 -7.46 34.81 -0.59
C ALA A 486 -8.47 34.76 -1.76
N GLU A 487 -9.10 35.89 -2.07
CA GLU A 487 -10.02 36.02 -3.21
C GLU A 487 -9.25 35.99 -4.55
N GLU A 488 -8.15 36.72 -4.65
CA GLU A 488 -7.27 36.69 -5.83
C GLU A 488 -6.67 35.30 -6.07
N TYR A 489 -6.26 34.62 -5.00
CA TYR A 489 -5.79 33.23 -5.07
C TYR A 489 -6.87 32.32 -5.69
N THR A 490 -8.10 32.38 -5.20
CA THR A 490 -9.20 31.54 -5.69
C THR A 490 -9.50 31.83 -7.16
N ARG A 491 -9.55 33.11 -7.55
CA ARG A 491 -9.78 33.53 -8.94
C ARG A 491 -8.66 33.11 -9.89
N LEU A 492 -7.40 33.25 -9.48
CA LEU A 492 -6.22 32.88 -10.29
C LEU A 492 -6.08 31.36 -10.40
N ARG A 493 -6.37 30.63 -9.31
CA ARG A 493 -6.40 29.17 -9.30
C ARG A 493 -7.43 28.64 -10.29
N GLN A 494 -8.66 29.18 -10.27
CA GLN A 494 -9.71 28.80 -11.21
C GLN A 494 -9.26 29.04 -12.66
N LYS A 495 -8.71 30.22 -12.95
CA LYS A 495 -8.21 30.56 -14.30
C LYS A 495 -7.07 29.67 -14.78
N ILE A 496 -6.24 29.13 -13.89
CA ILE A 496 -5.18 28.17 -14.22
C ILE A 496 -5.76 26.78 -14.50
N LEU A 497 -6.80 26.38 -13.74
CA LEU A 497 -7.48 25.09 -13.92
C LEU A 497 -8.36 25.05 -15.17
N ASP A 498 -8.98 26.17 -15.55
CA ASP A 498 -9.78 26.31 -16.79
C ASP A 498 -8.93 26.19 -18.08
N GLN A 499 -7.61 26.04 -17.96
CA GLN A 499 -6.68 25.80 -19.07
C GLN A 499 -6.32 24.32 -19.26
N LEU A 500 -6.88 23.42 -18.43
CA LEU A 500 -6.97 21.98 -18.69
C LEU A 500 -8.04 21.72 -19.75
#